data_AF-A0A2V6YMG7-F1
#
_entry.id   AF-A0A2V6YMG7-F1
#
_cell.length_a   1.000
_cell.length_b   1.000
_cell.length_c   1.000
_cell.angle_alpha   90.00
_cell.angle_beta   90.00
_cell.angle_gamma   90.00
#
_symmetry.space_group_name_H-M   'P 1'
#
loop_
_entity.id
_entity.type
_entity.pdbx_description
1 polymer ?
#
loop_
_entity_poly.entity_id
_entity_poly.type
_entity_poly.pdbx_seq_one_letter_code
_entity_poly.pdbx_strand_id
1 'polypeptide(L)' 'MKDALIADEVRVAIDSDTDIVAVRQSGRDLAAHYGLPSTDLVGVATAISELARNILRYA' A
#
# COMPACT_ATOMS: atom_id res chain seq x y z
N MET A 1 0.31 1.97 -22.81
CA MET A 1 0.65 0.65 -22.24
C MET A 1 -0.53 0.27 -21.36
N LYS A 2 -1.51 -0.40 -21.96
CA LYS A 2 -2.85 -0.62 -21.41
C LYS A 2 -2.75 -1.72 -20.36
N ASP A 3 -3.16 -1.38 -19.14
CA ASP A 3 -3.26 -2.19 -17.93
C ASP A 3 -3.22 -3.70 -18.20
N ALA A 4 -2.07 -4.31 -17.94
CA ALA A 4 -2.03 -5.73 -17.67
C ALA A 4 -2.77 -5.92 -16.35
N LEU A 5 -4.02 -6.39 -16.42
CA LEU A 5 -4.85 -6.63 -15.25
C LEU A 5 -4.19 -7.73 -14.40
N ILE A 6 -3.44 -7.33 -13.38
CA ILE A 6 -3.04 -8.22 -12.31
C ILE A 6 -4.30 -8.41 -11.44
N ALA A 7 -4.72 -9.65 -11.25
CA ALA A 7 -5.82 -9.95 -10.36
C ALA A 7 -5.54 -9.35 -8.97
N ASP A 8 -6.55 -8.69 -8.39
CA ASP A 8 -6.47 -7.99 -7.10
C ASP A 8 -5.47 -6.82 -7.03
N GLU A 9 -5.10 -6.22 -8.16
CA GLU A 9 -4.33 -4.97 -8.18
C GLU A 9 -5.12 -3.83 -7.50
N VAL A 10 -4.50 -3.20 -6.51
CA VAL A 10 -5.03 -1.99 -5.85
C VAL A 10 -4.15 -0.80 -6.21
N ARG A 11 -4.77 0.25 -6.77
CA ARG A 11 -4.11 1.54 -7.03
C ARG A 11 -4.72 2.62 -6.15
N VAL A 12 -3.85 3.35 -5.46
CA VAL A 12 -4.23 4.48 -4.58
C VAL A 12 -3.34 5.66 -4.95
N ALA A 13 -3.94 6.82 -5.24
CA ALA A 13 -3.22 8.07 -5.43
C ALA A 13 -2.75 8.62 -4.07
N ILE A 14 -1.58 9.25 -4.03
CA ILE A 14 -0.98 9.78 -2.79
C ILE A 14 -0.76 11.28 -2.96
N ASP A 15 -1.72 12.07 -2.47
CA ASP A 15 -1.71 13.53 -2.60
C ASP A 15 -1.74 14.24 -1.22
N SER A 16 -1.94 13.49 -0.14
CA SER A 16 -2.05 13.99 1.23
C SER A 16 -1.63 12.97 2.28
N ASP A 17 -1.43 13.42 3.52
CA ASP A 17 -1.15 12.54 4.66
C ASP A 17 -2.28 11.53 4.94
N THR A 18 -3.52 11.85 4.57
CA THR A 18 -4.66 10.94 4.76
C THR A 18 -4.57 9.74 3.83
N ASP A 19 -3.99 9.92 2.64
CA ASP A 19 -3.81 8.86 1.66
C ASP A 19 -2.78 7.83 2.12
N ILE A 20 -1.80 8.25 2.92
CA ILE A 20 -0.81 7.36 3.54
C ILE A 20 -1.50 6.34 4.45
N VAL A 21 -2.54 6.75 5.17
CA VAL A 21 -3.35 5.85 6.01
C VAL A 21 -4.16 4.90 5.12
N ALA A 22 -4.78 5.42 4.07
CA ALA A 22 -5.61 4.63 3.16
C ALA A 22 -4.80 3.55 2.41
N VAL A 23 -3.64 3.90 1.85
CA VAL A 23 -2.77 2.96 1.12
C VAL A 23 -2.15 1.92 2.06
N ARG A 24 -1.76 2.33 3.28
CA ARG A 24 -1.28 1.39 4.31
C ARG A 24 -2.33 0.33 4.62
N GLN A 25 -3.57 0.77 4.87
CA GLN A 25 -4.65 -0.15 5.20
C GLN A 25 -4.95 -1.09 4.03
N SER A 26 -5.06 -0.54 2.82
CA SER A 26 -5.33 -1.32 1.61
C SER A 26 -4.28 -2.39 1.35
N GLY A 27 -2.99 -2.06 1.46
CA GLY A 27 -1.92 -3.03 1.26
C GLY A 27 -1.82 -4.06 2.39
N ARG A 28 -2.13 -3.67 3.64
CA ARG A 28 -2.22 -4.62 4.75
C ARG A 28 -3.37 -5.61 4.56
N ASP A 29 -4.52 -5.13 4.10
CA ASP A 29 -5.70 -5.98 3.87
C ASP A 29 -5.48 -6.93 2.70
N LEU A 30 -4.81 -6.47 1.64
CA LEU A 30 -4.40 -7.34 0.52
C LEU A 30 -3.40 -8.41 0.97
N ALA A 31 -2.39 -8.05 1.78
CA ALA A 31 -1.45 -9.00 2.35
C ALA A 31 -2.14 -10.02 3.27
N ALA A 32 -3.11 -9.58 4.08
CA ALA A 32 -3.90 -10.45 4.93
C ALA A 32 -4.79 -11.40 4.12
N HIS A 33 -5.36 -10.92 3.01
CA HIS A 33 -6.13 -11.73 2.08
C HIS A 33 -5.33 -12.92 1.53
N TYR A 34 -4.03 -12.73 1.27
CA TYR A 34 -3.11 -13.80 0.85
C TYR A 34 -2.49 -14.60 2.00
N GLY A 35 -2.92 -14.39 3.24
CA GLY A 35 -2.56 -15.23 4.38
C GLY A 35 -1.21 -14.92 5.02
N LEU A 36 -0.66 -13.71 4.85
CA LEU A 36 0.56 -13.32 5.55
C LEU A 36 0.32 -13.32 7.08
N PRO A 37 1.32 -13.78 7.87
CA PRO A 37 1.21 -13.77 9.33
C PRO A 37 1.23 -12.33 9.86
N SER A 38 0.67 -12.13 11.06
CA SER A 38 0.54 -10.81 11.68
C SER A 38 1.85 -10.01 11.77
N THR A 39 2.99 -10.69 11.96
CA THR A 39 4.32 -10.06 11.98
C THR A 39 4.65 -9.39 10.64
N ASP A 40 4.34 -10.06 9.54
CA ASP A 40 4.67 -9.62 8.20
C ASP A 40 3.71 -8.52 7.75
N LEU A 41 2.45 -8.57 8.20
CA LEU A 41 1.48 -7.48 7.99
C LEU A 41 1.96 -6.14 8.57
N VAL A 42 2.64 -6.16 9.73
CA VAL A 42 3.23 -4.96 10.32
C VAL A 42 4.38 -4.44 9.46
N GLY A 43 5.23 -5.34 8.96
CA GLY A 43 6.32 -4.99 8.04
C GLY A 43 5.81 -4.37 6.74
N VAL A 44 4.81 -4.99 6.10
CA VAL A 44 4.16 -4.48 4.89
C VAL A 44 3.58 -3.08 5.13
N ALA A 45 2.80 -2.90 6.20
CA ALA A 45 2.22 -1.60 6.56
C ALA A 45 3.28 -0.51 6.77
N THR A 46 4.42 -0.88 7.37
CA THR A 46 5.54 0.03 7.61
C THR A 46 6.20 0.44 6.29
N ALA A 47 6.56 -0.53 5.45
CA ALA A 47 7.19 -0.27 4.15
C ALA A 47 6.32 0.61 3.25
N ILE A 48 5.00 0.33 3.18
CA ILE A 48 4.05 1.15 2.43
C ILE A 48 4.01 2.59 2.96
N SER A 49 4.02 2.77 4.29
CA SER A 49 4.00 4.12 4.89
C SER A 49 5.26 4.93 4.59
N GLU A 50 6.43 4.28 4.57
CA GLU A 50 7.69 4.92 4.17
C GLU A 50 7.64 5.34 2.70
N LEU A 51 7.19 4.45 1.80
CA LEU A 51 7.08 4.75 0.37
C LEU A 51 6.08 5.88 0.10
N ALA A 52 4.90 5.85 0.72
CA ALA A 52 3.89 6.89 0.55
C ALA A 52 4.37 8.25 1.08
N ARG A 53 5.08 8.29 2.22
CA ARG A 53 5.74 9.52 2.69
C ARG A 53 6.80 10.03 1.72
N ASN A 54 7.56 9.13 1.10
CA ASN A 54 8.58 9.52 0.13
C ASN A 54 7.94 10.10 -1.14
N ILE A 55 6.85 9.51 -1.62
CA ILE A 55 6.07 10.06 -2.75
C ILE A 55 5.60 11.47 -2.41
N LEU A 56 4.90 11.65 -1.28
CA LEU A 56 4.34 12.95 -0.92
C LEU A 56 5.41 14.05 -0.72
N ARG A 57 6.62 13.69 -0.29
CA ARG A 57 7.70 14.65 -0.02
C ARG A 57 8.59 14.97 -1.22
N TYR A 58 8.72 14.03 -2.16
CA TYR A 58 9.82 14.07 -3.13
C TYR A 58 9.42 13.80 -4.58
N ALA A 59 8.18 13.38 -4.86
CA ALA A 59 7.71 13.11 -6.23
C ALA A 59 7.11 14.34 -6.92
#